data_AF-A0A1W1CMX1-F1
#
_entry.id   AF-A0A1W1CMX1-F1
#
_cell.length_a   1.000
_cell.length_b   1.000
_cell.length_c   1.000
_cell.angle_alpha   90.00
_cell.angle_beta   90.00
_cell.angle_gamma   90.00
#
_symmetry.space_group_name_H-M   'P 1'
#
loop_
_entity.id
_entity.type
_entity.pdbx_description
1 polymer ?
#
loop_
_entity_poly.entity_id
_entity_poly.type
_entity_poly.pdbx_seq_one_letter_code
_entity_poly.pdbx_strand_id
1 'polypeptide(L)'
;MQSFNTQKSTSCISHALVILFLPFLFLAAIVLAYVGIFPLHIELHTLGILAFIFVIFAFFVKHNANYAVCHMKHSFFLMEEDLQTELRANALSIMGKTKSTLSVKDFIAEYYKDIRNDNFARVAPSVFPMLGILGTFIAIALSMPDFTVKDLNSLDREISLLLSGIGTAFYASIYGILLSLIWTYFEKRGMAKANRQIYDLEKIYDKRIWKKSELIKHEHMLSELKDQQIVETLKETFNMDFIKELNEQYLKNFTTIVNDTTNSFTKLTLHMQEASSQLRQTLDHLNGKSESITALERMEQNIAGFNQNAKNLQKSMEKFDGSVDYTFEKIDKELGEAVEKLATFAHLVSRQNELILKNITTVKHSEV
;
A
#
# COMPACT_ATOMS: atom_id res chain seq x y z
N MET A 1 16.57 -38.31 18.52
CA MET A 1 17.95 -37.97 18.91
C MET A 1 18.90 -38.84 18.10
N GLN A 2 19.42 -38.32 16.99
CA GLN A 2 20.46 -38.97 16.20
C GLN A 2 21.49 -37.90 15.83
N SER A 3 22.74 -38.29 16.06
CA SER A 3 24.01 -37.55 16.07
C SER A 3 24.11 -36.29 15.22
N PHE A 4 24.36 -35.16 15.90
CA PHE A 4 25.16 -34.05 15.39
C PHE A 4 26.54 -34.59 14.98
N ASN A 5 26.76 -34.78 13.68
CA ASN A 5 28.07 -35.13 13.14
C ASN A 5 28.65 -33.90 12.43
N THR A 6 29.44 -33.14 13.20
CA THR A 6 30.59 -32.32 12.78
C THR A 6 30.73 -32.06 11.27
N GLN A 7 30.05 -31.02 10.76
CA GLN A 7 30.42 -30.42 9.48
C GLN A 7 31.75 -29.69 9.66
N LYS A 8 32.77 -30.25 9.03
CA LYS A 8 34.14 -29.72 8.92
C LYS A 8 34.09 -28.25 8.50
N SER A 9 34.55 -27.36 9.36
CA SER A 9 34.75 -25.92 9.13
C SER A 9 35.70 -25.70 7.94
N THR A 10 35.18 -25.68 6.72
CA THR A 10 35.88 -25.04 5.60
C THR A 10 35.58 -23.55 5.70
N SER A 11 36.49 -22.84 6.34
CA SER A 11 36.39 -21.40 6.52
C SER A 11 36.19 -20.67 5.19
N CYS A 12 35.21 -19.76 5.13
CA CYS A 12 35.01 -18.85 4.01
C CYS A 12 36.22 -17.93 3.73
N ILE A 13 37.24 -17.98 4.59
CA ILE A 13 38.58 -17.46 4.34
C ILE A 13 39.13 -17.95 2.98
N SER A 14 38.83 -19.19 2.54
CA SER A 14 39.28 -19.68 1.22
C SER A 14 38.77 -18.80 0.07
N HIS A 15 37.53 -18.31 0.14
CA HIS A 15 36.98 -17.43 -0.89
C HIS A 15 37.57 -16.01 -0.85
N ALA A 16 37.92 -15.51 0.33
CA ALA A 16 38.66 -14.26 0.48
C ALA A 16 40.09 -14.38 -0.08
N LEU A 17 40.77 -15.50 0.21
CA LEU A 17 42.12 -15.79 -0.28
C LEU A 17 42.16 -15.86 -1.80
N VAL A 18 41.14 -16.42 -2.45
CA VAL A 18 41.06 -16.46 -3.92
C VAL A 18 40.98 -15.05 -4.54
N ILE A 19 40.28 -14.12 -3.89
CA ILE A 19 40.21 -12.71 -4.34
C ILE A 19 41.55 -12.00 -4.12
N LEU A 20 42.22 -12.29 -3.01
CA LEU A 20 43.52 -11.69 -2.64
C LEU A 20 44.72 -12.29 -3.38
N PHE A 21 44.60 -13.50 -3.93
CA PHE A 21 45.73 -14.23 -4.50
C PHE A 21 46.39 -13.50 -5.67
N LEU A 22 45.60 -13.06 -6.65
CA LEU A 22 46.14 -12.40 -7.84
C LEU A 22 46.76 -11.02 -7.52
N PRO A 23 46.13 -10.16 -6.71
CA PRO A 23 46.77 -8.92 -6.23
C PRO A 23 48.04 -9.16 -5.41
N PHE A 24 48.03 -10.17 -4.53
CA PHE A 24 49.21 -10.53 -3.73
C PHE A 24 50.36 -11.02 -4.62
N LEU A 25 50.07 -11.84 -5.63
CA LEU A 25 51.09 -12.31 -6.59
C LEU A 25 51.73 -11.14 -7.33
N PHE A 26 50.93 -10.15 -7.74
CA PHE A 26 51.45 -8.92 -8.35
C PHE A 26 52.37 -8.17 -7.38
N LEU A 27 51.94 -7.96 -6.13
CA LEU A 27 52.77 -7.31 -5.11
C LEU A 27 54.07 -8.09 -4.85
N ALA A 28 54.00 -9.41 -4.75
CA ALA A 28 55.17 -10.28 -4.58
C ALA A 28 56.15 -10.19 -5.75
N ALA A 29 55.65 -10.12 -7.00
CA ALA A 29 56.50 -9.92 -8.18
C ALA A 29 57.26 -8.59 -8.13
N ILE A 30 56.61 -7.51 -7.69
CA ILE A 30 57.26 -6.20 -7.48
C ILE A 30 58.31 -6.28 -6.36
N VAL A 31 58.03 -6.99 -5.27
CA VAL A 31 59.03 -7.21 -4.19
C VAL A 31 60.25 -7.99 -4.71
N LEU A 32 60.05 -9.04 -5.52
CA LEU A 32 61.15 -9.79 -6.11
C LEU A 32 61.98 -8.95 -7.08
N ALA A 33 61.34 -8.06 -7.85
CA ALA A 33 62.02 -7.10 -8.70
C ALA A 33 62.85 -6.09 -7.89
N TYR A 34 62.34 -5.60 -6.76
CA TYR A 34 63.10 -4.74 -5.85
C TYR A 34 64.36 -5.42 -5.29
N VAL A 35 64.30 -6.72 -4.99
CA VAL A 35 65.46 -7.51 -4.50
C VAL A 35 66.47 -7.83 -5.64
N GLY A 36 66.17 -7.46 -6.88
CA GLY A 36 67.07 -7.64 -8.02
C GLY A 36 67.02 -9.02 -8.67
N ILE A 37 65.98 -9.80 -8.40
CA ILE A 37 65.76 -11.11 -9.06
C ILE A 37 65.29 -10.92 -10.51
N PHE A 38 64.55 -9.83 -10.77
CA PHE A 38 64.12 -9.44 -12.11
C PHE A 38 64.85 -8.17 -12.56
N PRO A 39 65.09 -7.98 -13.87
CA PRO A 39 65.76 -6.80 -14.43
C PRO A 39 64.81 -5.60 -14.50
N LEU A 40 64.18 -5.25 -13.37
CA LEU A 40 63.23 -4.15 -13.22
C LEU A 40 63.70 -3.28 -12.06
N HIS A 41 64.07 -2.03 -12.35
CA HIS A 41 64.41 -1.07 -11.31
C HIS A 41 63.14 -0.57 -10.61
N ILE A 42 63.02 -0.88 -9.32
CA ILE A 42 61.88 -0.50 -8.48
C ILE A 42 62.40 0.23 -7.25
N GLU A 43 61.74 1.33 -6.88
CA GLU A 43 62.08 2.10 -5.68
C GLU A 43 61.32 1.62 -4.45
N LEU A 44 61.86 1.94 -3.27
CA LEU A 44 61.21 1.61 -2.00
C LEU A 44 59.83 2.29 -1.87
N HIS A 45 59.70 3.52 -2.38
CA HIS A 45 58.43 4.25 -2.36
C HIS A 45 57.35 3.55 -3.19
N THR A 46 57.72 2.88 -4.29
CA THR A 46 56.79 2.05 -5.08
C THR A 46 56.19 0.93 -4.26
N LEU A 47 57.03 0.20 -3.50
CA LEU A 47 56.57 -0.87 -2.62
C LEU A 47 55.62 -0.36 -1.54
N GLY A 48 55.96 0.78 -0.93
CA GLY A 48 55.12 1.41 0.10
C GLY A 48 53.72 1.77 -0.42
N ILE A 49 53.64 2.41 -1.58
CA ILE A 49 52.37 2.82 -2.21
C ILE A 49 51.53 1.57 -2.55
N LEU A 50 52.12 0.58 -3.22
CA LEU A 50 51.40 -0.63 -3.62
C LEU A 50 50.94 -1.48 -2.43
N ALA A 51 51.77 -1.59 -1.39
CA ALA A 51 51.41 -2.27 -0.15
C ALA A 51 50.24 -1.57 0.56
N PHE A 52 50.26 -0.23 0.61
CA PHE A 52 49.16 0.56 1.17
C PHE A 52 47.84 0.33 0.42
N ILE A 53 47.86 0.38 -0.91
CA ILE A 53 46.68 0.11 -1.75
C ILE A 53 46.17 -1.33 -1.50
N PHE A 54 47.09 -2.31 -1.40
CA PHE A 54 46.72 -3.70 -1.13
C PHE A 54 46.06 -3.88 0.25
N VAL A 55 46.54 -3.21 1.29
CA VAL A 55 45.93 -3.25 2.63
C VAL A 55 44.50 -2.71 2.59
N ILE A 56 44.27 -1.59 1.90
CA ILE A 56 42.91 -1.06 1.71
C ILE A 56 42.05 -2.07 0.96
N PHE A 57 42.55 -2.63 -0.14
CA PHE A 57 41.84 -3.66 -0.90
C PHE A 57 41.44 -4.86 -0.01
N ALA A 58 42.35 -5.33 0.84
CA ALA A 58 42.09 -6.44 1.75
C ALA A 58 40.95 -6.15 2.75
N PHE A 59 40.84 -4.91 3.23
CA PHE A 59 39.70 -4.50 4.07
C PHE A 59 38.36 -4.58 3.32
N PHE A 60 38.36 -4.27 2.02
CA PHE A 60 37.15 -4.32 1.19
C PHE A 60 36.69 -5.75 0.85
N VAL A 61 37.59 -6.73 0.81
CA VAL A 61 37.29 -8.11 0.38
C VAL A 61 36.13 -8.75 1.15
N LYS A 62 35.97 -8.44 2.45
CA LYS A 62 34.86 -8.96 3.28
C LYS A 62 33.47 -8.54 2.78
N HIS A 63 33.40 -7.45 2.02
CA HIS A 63 32.16 -6.92 1.45
C HIS A 63 31.87 -7.42 0.03
N ASN A 64 32.72 -8.28 -0.54
CA ASN A 64 32.51 -8.81 -1.88
C ASN A 64 31.43 -9.91 -1.89
N ALA A 65 30.57 -9.92 -2.91
CA ALA A 65 29.49 -10.89 -3.05
C ALA A 65 29.98 -12.34 -3.07
N ASN A 66 31.16 -12.64 -3.63
CA ASN A 66 31.67 -14.00 -3.67
C ASN A 66 32.08 -14.51 -2.28
N TYR A 67 32.48 -13.61 -1.37
CA TYR A 67 32.69 -13.94 0.04
C TYR A 67 31.34 -14.14 0.76
N ALA A 68 30.38 -13.23 0.57
CA ALA A 68 29.06 -13.31 1.18
C ALA A 68 28.30 -14.60 0.81
N VAL A 69 28.37 -15.05 -0.46
CA VAL A 69 27.74 -16.30 -0.92
C VAL A 69 28.26 -17.54 -0.19
N CYS A 70 29.54 -17.55 0.21
CA CYS A 70 30.06 -18.65 1.01
C CYS A 70 29.36 -18.71 2.38
N HIS A 71 29.16 -17.55 3.01
CA HIS A 71 28.45 -17.47 4.28
C HIS A 71 26.96 -17.85 4.13
N MET A 72 26.31 -17.41 3.05
CA MET A 72 24.93 -17.83 2.71
C MET A 72 24.81 -19.34 2.57
N LYS A 73 25.77 -19.99 1.88
CA LYS A 73 25.79 -21.45 1.73
C LYS A 73 25.94 -22.19 3.05
N HIS A 74 26.77 -21.67 3.95
CA HIS A 74 27.02 -22.29 5.25
C HIS A 74 25.80 -22.17 6.18
N SER A 75 25.16 -21.00 6.19
CA SER A 75 23.96 -20.71 6.99
C SER A 75 22.65 -21.12 6.33
N PHE A 76 22.71 -21.83 5.18
CA PHE A 76 21.53 -22.14 4.38
C PHE A 76 20.48 -22.93 5.16
N PHE A 77 20.89 -23.91 5.96
CA PHE A 77 19.94 -24.73 6.74
C PHE A 77 19.17 -23.91 7.78
N LEU A 78 19.87 -23.05 8.53
CA LEU A 78 19.24 -22.15 9.51
C LEU A 78 18.31 -21.15 8.83
N MET A 79 18.77 -20.54 7.74
CA MET A 79 17.97 -19.61 6.94
C MET A 79 16.73 -20.29 6.37
N GLU A 80 16.83 -21.55 5.94
CA GLU A 80 15.68 -22.31 5.44
C GLU A 80 14.67 -22.62 6.55
N GLU A 81 15.12 -22.95 7.76
CA GLU A 81 14.27 -23.15 8.93
C GLU A 81 13.52 -21.86 9.32
N ASP A 82 14.24 -20.74 9.35
CA ASP A 82 13.67 -19.42 9.61
C ASP A 82 12.66 -19.01 8.52
N LEU A 83 13.00 -19.26 7.24
CA LEU A 83 12.10 -19.02 6.11
C LEU A 83 10.81 -19.83 6.23
N GLN A 84 10.90 -21.10 6.60
CA GLN A 84 9.70 -21.94 6.80
C GLN A 84 8.82 -21.44 7.94
N THR A 85 9.44 -20.94 9.01
CA THR A 85 8.73 -20.34 10.14
C THR A 85 8.00 -19.08 9.70
N GLU A 86 8.68 -18.19 8.97
CA GLU A 86 8.09 -16.93 8.49
C GLU A 86 7.01 -17.16 7.43
N LEU A 87 7.18 -18.17 6.57
CA LEU A 87 6.16 -18.58 5.61
C LEU A 87 4.87 -19.03 6.31
N ARG A 88 4.98 -19.74 7.43
CA ARG A 88 3.83 -20.18 8.24
C ARG A 88 3.20 -19.01 9.00
N ALA A 89 4.01 -18.11 9.55
CA ALA A 89 3.53 -16.93 10.27
C ALA A 89 2.70 -16.00 9.35
N ASN A 90 3.13 -15.86 8.09
CA ASN A 90 2.45 -15.05 7.08
C ASN A 90 1.48 -15.87 6.20
N ALA A 91 1.01 -17.03 6.69
CA ALA A 91 0.07 -17.86 5.94
C ALA A 91 -1.35 -17.24 5.94
N LEU A 92 -1.89 -17.02 4.74
CA LEU A 92 -3.24 -16.53 4.51
C LEU A 92 -4.07 -17.61 3.82
N SER A 93 -5.25 -17.90 4.37
CA SER A 93 -6.20 -18.86 3.80
C SER A 93 -7.28 -18.13 3.02
N ILE A 94 -7.33 -18.36 1.70
CA ILE A 94 -8.35 -17.80 0.81
C ILE A 94 -9.02 -18.95 0.06
N MET A 95 -10.34 -19.06 0.17
CA MET A 95 -11.18 -20.08 -0.50
C MET A 95 -10.64 -21.51 -0.38
N GLY A 96 -10.26 -21.92 0.84
CA GLY A 96 -9.78 -23.27 1.14
C GLY A 96 -8.35 -23.57 0.71
N LYS A 97 -7.62 -22.58 0.16
CA LYS A 97 -6.18 -22.68 -0.11
C LYS A 97 -5.42 -21.83 0.90
N THR A 98 -4.44 -22.42 1.57
CA THR A 98 -3.53 -21.70 2.47
C THR A 98 -2.17 -21.54 1.81
N LYS A 99 -1.76 -20.30 1.56
CA LYS A 99 -0.43 -19.95 1.08
C LYS A 99 0.09 -18.72 1.83
N SER A 100 1.40 -18.51 1.81
CA SER A 100 2.04 -17.36 2.45
C SER A 100 1.98 -16.11 1.57
N THR A 101 1.85 -14.93 2.17
CA THR A 101 2.02 -13.63 1.48
C THR A 101 3.47 -13.15 1.48
N LEU A 102 4.38 -13.91 2.10
CA LEU A 102 5.80 -13.57 2.18
C LEU A 102 6.48 -13.64 0.80
N SER A 103 7.35 -12.67 0.53
CA SER A 103 8.28 -12.68 -0.60
C SER A 103 9.60 -13.32 -0.17
N VAL A 104 9.93 -14.48 -0.75
CA VAL A 104 11.19 -15.21 -0.46
C VAL A 104 12.41 -14.33 -0.75
N LYS A 105 12.36 -13.58 -1.84
CA LYS A 105 13.45 -12.68 -2.23
C LYS A 105 13.68 -11.59 -1.17
N ASP A 106 12.62 -10.98 -0.67
CA ASP A 106 12.72 -9.90 0.29
C ASP A 106 13.15 -10.43 1.66
N PHE A 107 12.65 -11.61 2.06
CA PHE A 107 13.10 -12.31 3.27
C PHE A 107 14.62 -12.56 3.22
N ILE A 108 15.14 -13.16 2.14
CA ILE A 108 16.57 -13.47 2.02
C ILE A 108 17.41 -12.20 2.00
N ALA A 109 16.92 -11.13 1.35
CA ALA A 109 17.62 -9.85 1.31
C ALA A 109 17.77 -9.23 2.70
N GLU A 110 16.71 -9.27 3.52
CA GLU A 110 16.77 -8.76 4.90
C GLU A 110 17.61 -9.69 5.79
N TYR A 111 17.49 -11.01 5.64
CA TYR A 111 18.23 -12.01 6.43
C TYR A 111 19.75 -11.88 6.31
N TYR A 112 20.26 -11.51 5.12
CA TYR A 112 21.70 -11.43 4.83
C TYR A 112 22.26 -10.01 4.77
N LYS A 113 21.48 -9.01 5.17
CA LYS A 113 21.85 -7.58 5.15
C LYS A 113 23.09 -7.26 5.99
N ASP A 114 23.29 -7.95 7.12
CA ASP A 114 24.43 -7.71 8.01
C ASP A 114 25.72 -8.39 7.55
N ILE A 115 25.65 -9.35 6.62
CA ILE A 115 26.83 -10.05 6.10
C ILE A 115 27.59 -9.17 5.11
N ARG A 116 26.87 -8.41 4.28
CA ARG A 116 27.45 -7.60 3.21
C ARG A 116 26.94 -6.18 3.28
N ASN A 117 27.87 -5.24 3.35
CA ASN A 117 27.55 -3.83 3.19
C ASN A 117 27.58 -3.45 1.70
N ASP A 118 26.40 -3.34 1.10
CA ASP A 118 26.20 -2.99 -0.30
C ASP A 118 26.80 -1.62 -0.67
N ASN A 119 26.87 -0.68 0.27
CA ASN A 119 27.47 0.63 0.01
C ASN A 119 28.97 0.50 -0.23
N PHE A 120 29.68 -0.26 0.59
CA PHE A 120 31.11 -0.54 0.38
C PHE A 120 31.34 -1.29 -0.93
N ALA A 121 30.52 -2.30 -1.20
CA ALA A 121 30.66 -3.11 -2.41
C ALA A 121 30.45 -2.29 -3.69
N ARG A 122 29.53 -1.31 -3.65
CA ARG A 122 29.19 -0.44 -4.79
C ARG A 122 30.28 0.58 -5.10
N VAL A 123 31.00 1.10 -4.09
CA VAL A 123 32.04 2.12 -4.31
C VAL A 123 33.41 1.53 -4.61
N ALA A 124 33.68 0.27 -4.25
CA ALA A 124 34.98 -0.36 -4.43
C ALA A 124 35.55 -0.29 -5.88
N PRO A 125 34.76 -0.53 -6.95
CA PRO A 125 35.28 -0.46 -8.33
C PRO A 125 35.82 0.92 -8.71
N SER A 126 35.30 2.00 -8.11
CA SER A 126 35.75 3.38 -8.38
C SER A 126 36.86 3.82 -7.43
N VAL A 127 36.88 3.31 -6.20
CA VAL A 127 37.91 3.64 -5.20
C VAL A 127 39.30 3.13 -5.60
N PHE A 128 39.43 1.89 -6.10
CA PHE A 128 40.77 1.35 -6.40
C PHE A 128 41.52 2.08 -7.52
N PRO A 129 40.89 2.45 -8.65
CA PRO A 129 41.54 3.28 -9.66
C PRO A 129 41.87 4.68 -9.12
N MET A 130 41.01 5.27 -8.28
CA MET A 130 41.31 6.56 -7.63
C MET A 130 42.51 6.47 -6.69
N LEU A 131 42.65 5.39 -5.92
CA LEU A 131 43.83 5.14 -5.10
C LEU A 131 45.09 4.95 -5.96
N GLY A 132 44.96 4.32 -7.13
CA GLY A 132 46.04 4.25 -8.12
C GLY A 132 46.47 5.63 -8.63
N ILE A 133 45.51 6.48 -8.99
CA ILE A 133 45.76 7.87 -9.42
C ILE A 133 46.40 8.70 -8.28
N LEU A 134 45.92 8.54 -7.04
CA LEU A 134 46.52 9.17 -5.88
C LEU A 134 47.97 8.70 -5.68
N GLY A 135 48.22 7.40 -5.81
CA GLY A 135 49.56 6.82 -5.77
C GLY A 135 50.47 7.40 -6.85
N THR A 136 49.96 7.62 -8.06
CA THR A 136 50.68 8.31 -9.14
C THR A 136 51.12 9.71 -8.75
N PHE A 137 50.22 10.51 -8.18
CA PHE A 137 50.58 11.87 -7.76
C PHE A 137 51.61 11.87 -6.63
N ILE A 138 51.47 10.96 -5.66
CA ILE A 138 52.44 10.82 -4.57
C ILE A 138 53.81 10.40 -5.12
N ALA A 139 53.85 9.45 -6.05
CA ALA A 139 55.09 8.99 -6.67
C ALA A 139 55.83 10.12 -7.41
N ILE A 140 55.10 10.88 -8.24
CA ILE A 140 55.69 12.01 -8.97
C ILE A 140 56.17 13.09 -8.01
N ALA A 141 55.41 13.39 -6.94
CA ALA A 141 55.79 14.39 -5.96
C ALA A 141 57.07 14.00 -5.19
N LEU A 142 57.25 12.72 -4.86
CA LEU A 142 58.46 12.22 -4.17
C LEU A 142 59.68 12.17 -5.09
N SER A 143 59.48 11.98 -6.39
CA SER A 143 60.55 11.87 -7.37
C SER A 143 60.82 13.16 -8.15
N MET A 144 60.18 14.28 -7.77
CA MET A 144 60.40 15.59 -8.39
C MET A 144 61.81 16.09 -8.03
N PRO A 145 62.74 16.22 -8.99
CA PRO A 145 64.09 16.67 -8.72
C PRO A 145 64.15 18.20 -8.52
N ASP A 146 65.20 18.67 -7.84
CA ASP A 146 65.51 20.09 -7.69
C ASP A 146 66.57 20.50 -8.71
N PHE A 147 66.13 21.07 -9.85
CA PHE A 147 66.98 21.41 -10.99
C PHE A 147 67.94 22.62 -10.77
N THR A 148 68.29 22.94 -9.54
CA THR A 148 69.18 24.08 -9.21
C THR A 148 70.67 23.74 -9.33
N VAL A 149 71.03 22.53 -9.76
CA VAL A 149 72.40 22.01 -9.71
C VAL A 149 73.20 22.32 -10.99
N LYS A 150 74.45 22.77 -10.82
CA LYS A 150 75.30 23.32 -11.91
C LYS A 150 76.20 22.28 -12.61
N ASP A 151 76.25 21.05 -12.12
CA ASP A 151 77.16 20.00 -12.59
C ASP A 151 76.43 18.93 -13.44
N LEU A 152 77.03 18.54 -14.58
CA LEU A 152 76.44 17.59 -15.54
C LEU A 152 76.14 16.20 -14.93
N ASN A 153 76.97 15.72 -14.00
CA ASN A 153 76.77 14.42 -13.33
C ASN A 153 75.58 14.44 -12.35
N SER A 154 75.28 15.60 -11.75
CA SER A 154 74.15 15.75 -10.85
C SER A 154 72.83 15.81 -11.63
N LEU A 155 72.86 16.40 -12.83
CA LEU A 155 71.71 16.44 -13.73
C LEU A 155 71.28 15.04 -14.20
N ASP A 156 72.22 14.16 -14.55
CA ASP A 156 71.89 12.78 -14.96
C ASP A 156 71.24 11.96 -13.84
N ARG A 157 71.69 12.17 -12.60
CA ARG A 157 71.10 11.56 -11.40
C ARG A 157 69.66 12.06 -11.15
N GLU A 158 69.42 13.35 -11.33
CA GLU A 158 68.08 13.95 -11.19
C GLU A 158 67.10 13.50 -12.26
N ILE A 159 67.56 13.39 -13.51
CA ILE A 159 66.76 12.85 -14.61
C ILE A 159 66.43 11.37 -14.35
N SER A 160 67.40 10.59 -13.88
CA SER A 160 67.19 9.18 -13.52
C SER A 160 66.16 9.03 -12.38
N LEU A 161 66.21 9.89 -11.36
CA LEU A 161 65.23 9.94 -10.28
C LEU A 161 63.81 10.25 -10.82
N LEU A 162 63.69 11.26 -11.68
CA LEU A 162 62.41 11.63 -12.29
C LEU A 162 61.83 10.49 -13.13
N LEU A 163 62.66 9.84 -13.95
CA LEU A 163 62.25 8.72 -14.82
C LEU A 163 61.80 7.51 -13.99
N SER A 164 62.48 7.24 -12.88
CA SER A 164 62.11 6.20 -11.92
C SER A 164 60.78 6.50 -11.21
N GLY A 165 60.54 7.77 -10.88
CA GLY A 165 59.25 8.25 -10.36
C GLY A 165 58.09 8.05 -11.32
N ILE A 166 58.31 8.30 -12.61
CA ILE A 166 57.34 8.01 -13.68
C ILE A 166 57.01 6.52 -13.72
N GLY A 167 58.03 5.64 -13.62
CA GLY A 167 57.83 4.19 -13.53
C GLY A 167 56.95 3.79 -12.33
N THR A 168 57.23 4.35 -11.16
CA THR A 168 56.43 4.16 -9.93
C THR A 168 54.97 4.57 -10.13
N ALA A 169 54.74 5.72 -10.76
CA ALA A 169 53.41 6.20 -11.11
C ALA A 169 52.65 5.22 -12.03
N PHE A 170 53.31 4.67 -13.04
CA PHE A 170 52.68 3.67 -13.91
C PHE A 170 52.27 2.41 -13.13
N TYR A 171 53.14 1.88 -12.26
CA TYR A 171 52.81 0.70 -11.46
C TYR A 171 51.62 0.93 -10.52
N ALA A 172 51.55 2.10 -9.86
CA ALA A 172 50.44 2.45 -8.99
C ALA A 172 49.09 2.49 -9.74
N SER A 173 49.06 3.10 -10.92
CA SER A 173 47.86 3.19 -11.76
C SER A 173 47.42 1.83 -12.29
N ILE A 174 48.35 1.03 -12.85
CA ILE A 174 48.08 -0.33 -13.33
C ILE A 174 47.50 -1.18 -12.21
N TYR A 175 48.07 -1.09 -11.01
CA TYR A 175 47.61 -1.86 -9.87
C TYR A 175 46.19 -1.46 -9.43
N GLY A 176 45.89 -0.16 -9.34
CA GLY A 176 44.54 0.32 -9.03
C GLY A 176 43.48 -0.17 -10.01
N ILE A 177 43.79 -0.18 -11.31
CA ILE A 177 42.90 -0.70 -12.37
C ILE A 177 42.76 -2.22 -12.24
N LEU A 178 43.86 -2.95 -12.05
CA LEU A 178 43.86 -4.40 -11.86
C LEU A 178 42.94 -4.81 -10.70
N LEU A 179 43.06 -4.14 -9.56
CA LEU A 179 42.22 -4.37 -8.38
C LEU A 179 40.72 -4.13 -8.67
N SER A 180 40.40 -3.08 -9.43
CA SER A 180 39.01 -2.79 -9.85
C SER A 180 38.42 -3.88 -10.74
N LEU A 181 39.20 -4.39 -11.69
CA LEU A 181 38.77 -5.49 -12.58
C LEU A 181 38.56 -6.79 -11.80
N ILE A 182 39.50 -7.14 -10.92
CA ILE A 182 39.41 -8.32 -10.05
C ILE A 182 38.19 -8.22 -9.15
N TRP A 183 38.01 -7.07 -8.48
CA TRP A 183 36.84 -6.80 -7.65
C TRP A 183 35.54 -7.02 -8.43
N THR A 184 35.42 -6.37 -9.60
CA THR A 184 34.21 -6.41 -10.42
C THR A 184 33.90 -7.82 -10.89
N TYR A 185 34.91 -8.58 -11.32
CA TYR A 185 34.74 -9.97 -11.72
C TYR A 185 34.16 -10.83 -10.58
N PHE A 186 34.77 -10.77 -9.39
CA PHE A 186 34.29 -11.56 -8.25
C PHE A 186 32.95 -11.09 -7.72
N GLU A 187 32.68 -9.78 -7.75
CA GLU A 187 31.38 -9.22 -7.35
C GLU A 187 30.25 -9.73 -8.26
N LYS A 188 30.43 -9.62 -9.59
CA LYS A 188 29.43 -10.10 -10.56
C LYS A 188 29.23 -11.61 -10.47
N ARG A 189 30.33 -12.37 -10.31
CA ARG A 189 30.27 -13.84 -10.15
C ARG A 189 29.56 -14.25 -8.86
N GLY A 190 29.81 -13.54 -7.76
CA GLY A 190 29.13 -13.75 -6.48
C GLY A 190 27.64 -13.47 -6.59
N MET A 191 27.26 -12.30 -7.10
CA MET A 191 25.86 -11.92 -7.30
C MET A 191 25.10 -12.90 -8.20
N ALA A 192 25.70 -13.37 -9.28
CA ALA A 192 25.08 -14.37 -10.14
C ALA A 192 24.80 -15.69 -9.39
N LYS A 193 25.69 -16.12 -8.49
CA LYS A 193 25.46 -17.32 -7.66
C LYS A 193 24.36 -17.08 -6.63
N ALA A 194 24.37 -15.94 -5.93
CA ALA A 194 23.33 -15.59 -4.95
C ALA A 194 21.95 -15.56 -5.60
N ASN A 195 21.82 -14.86 -6.73
CA ASN A 195 20.56 -14.73 -7.45
C ASN A 195 20.04 -16.09 -7.95
N ARG A 196 20.93 -16.99 -8.41
CA ARG A 196 20.53 -18.36 -8.77
C ARG A 196 19.97 -19.13 -7.58
N GLN A 197 20.64 -19.06 -6.42
CA GLN A 197 20.15 -19.72 -5.21
C GLN A 197 18.79 -19.19 -4.74
N ILE A 198 18.61 -17.87 -4.77
CA ILE A 198 17.33 -17.23 -4.44
C ILE A 198 16.24 -17.68 -5.41
N TYR A 199 16.54 -17.70 -6.71
CA TYR A 199 15.61 -18.15 -7.74
C TYR A 199 15.22 -19.62 -7.58
N ASP A 200 16.19 -20.49 -7.31
CA ASP A 200 15.93 -21.92 -7.07
C ASP A 200 15.05 -22.10 -5.83
N LEU A 201 15.27 -21.31 -4.77
CA LEU A 201 14.44 -21.34 -3.57
C LEU A 201 13.02 -20.83 -3.86
N GLU A 202 12.88 -19.70 -4.53
CA GLU A 202 11.58 -19.16 -4.94
C GLU A 202 10.78 -20.19 -5.75
N LYS A 203 11.44 -20.91 -6.66
CA LYS A 203 10.82 -22.00 -7.43
C LYS A 203 10.37 -23.19 -6.56
N ILE A 204 11.13 -23.56 -5.53
CA ILE A 204 10.74 -24.61 -4.57
C ILE A 204 9.50 -24.19 -3.78
N TYR A 205 9.40 -22.91 -3.42
CA TYR A 205 8.32 -22.38 -2.59
C TYR A 205 7.16 -21.74 -3.39
N ASP A 206 7.22 -21.68 -4.73
CA ASP A 206 6.22 -21.04 -5.62
C ASP A 206 4.78 -21.51 -5.34
N LYS A 207 4.59 -22.81 -5.06
CA LYS A 207 3.27 -23.38 -4.76
C LYS A 207 2.74 -22.98 -3.37
N ARG A 208 3.63 -22.61 -2.45
CA ARG A 208 3.33 -22.24 -1.06
C ARG A 208 3.16 -20.73 -0.87
N ILE A 209 3.36 -19.93 -1.91
CA ILE A 209 3.31 -18.47 -1.85
C ILE A 209 2.20 -17.96 -2.76
N TRP A 210 1.49 -16.94 -2.31
CA TRP A 210 0.51 -16.22 -3.10
C TRP A 210 1.20 -15.34 -4.14
N LYS A 211 0.84 -15.52 -5.42
CA LYS A 211 1.26 -14.57 -6.45
C LYS A 211 0.44 -13.28 -6.30
N LYS A 212 1.06 -12.12 -6.56
CA LYS A 212 0.36 -10.83 -6.51
C LYS A 212 -0.90 -10.81 -7.38
N SER A 213 -0.85 -11.47 -8.54
CA SER A 213 -2.01 -11.62 -9.44
C SER A 213 -3.12 -12.49 -8.85
N GLU A 214 -2.78 -13.55 -8.09
CA GLU A 214 -3.78 -14.38 -7.39
C GLU A 214 -4.49 -13.57 -6.30
N LEU A 215 -3.75 -12.78 -5.51
CA LEU A 215 -4.34 -11.93 -4.46
C LEU A 215 -5.30 -10.88 -5.05
N ILE A 216 -4.88 -10.20 -6.13
CA ILE A 216 -5.72 -9.20 -6.82
C ILE A 216 -6.98 -9.86 -7.39
N LYS A 217 -6.86 -11.06 -7.99
CA LYS A 217 -8.03 -11.81 -8.50
C LYS A 217 -9.00 -12.16 -7.37
N HIS A 218 -8.49 -12.56 -6.20
CA HIS A 218 -9.32 -12.85 -5.03
C HIS A 218 -10.00 -11.61 -4.46
N GLU A 219 -9.31 -10.48 -4.41
CA GLU A 219 -9.89 -9.21 -3.97
C GLU A 219 -11.07 -8.78 -4.85
N HIS A 220 -10.89 -8.82 -6.17
CA HIS A 220 -11.98 -8.50 -7.12
C HIS A 220 -13.17 -9.46 -6.99
N MET A 221 -12.91 -10.77 -6.88
CA MET A 221 -13.96 -11.76 -6.68
C MET A 221 -14.73 -11.53 -5.38
N LEU A 222 -14.04 -11.19 -4.29
CA LEU A 222 -14.68 -10.91 -3.01
C LEU A 222 -15.55 -9.65 -3.08
N SER A 223 -15.09 -8.62 -3.80
CA SER A 223 -15.87 -7.41 -4.06
C SER A 223 -17.14 -7.73 -4.86
N GLU A 224 -17.04 -8.50 -5.94
CA GLU A 224 -18.20 -8.89 -6.75
C GLU A 224 -19.22 -9.70 -5.93
N LEU A 225 -18.77 -10.63 -5.09
CA LEU A 225 -19.65 -11.40 -4.20
C LEU A 225 -20.34 -10.50 -3.17
N LYS A 226 -19.62 -9.55 -2.59
CA LYS A 226 -20.19 -8.58 -1.64
C LYS A 226 -21.24 -7.70 -2.32
N ASP A 227 -20.95 -7.23 -3.53
CA ASP A 227 -21.88 -6.43 -4.31
C ASP A 227 -23.14 -7.24 -4.64
N GLN A 228 -23.00 -8.51 -5.03
CA GLN A 228 -24.13 -9.42 -5.24
C GLN A 228 -24.96 -9.61 -3.97
N GLN A 229 -24.32 -9.85 -2.82
CA GLN A 229 -25.02 -10.04 -1.56
C GLN A 229 -25.78 -8.79 -1.13
N ILE A 230 -25.18 -7.60 -1.30
CA ILE A 230 -25.86 -6.31 -1.02
C ILE A 230 -27.10 -6.18 -1.90
N VAL A 231 -26.96 -6.49 -3.18
CA VAL A 231 -28.04 -6.41 -4.17
C VAL A 231 -29.16 -7.40 -3.86
N GLU A 232 -28.84 -8.64 -3.49
CA GLU A 232 -29.83 -9.65 -3.08
C GLU A 232 -30.56 -9.24 -1.80
N THR A 233 -29.82 -8.75 -0.79
CA THR A 233 -30.40 -8.24 0.46
C THR A 233 -31.34 -7.06 0.19
N LEU A 234 -30.97 -6.13 -0.70
CA LEU A 234 -31.81 -5.02 -1.14
C LEU A 234 -33.10 -5.53 -1.82
N LYS A 235 -33.00 -6.56 -2.68
CA LYS A 235 -34.15 -7.16 -3.34
C LYS A 235 -35.12 -7.83 -2.36
N GLU A 236 -34.60 -8.52 -1.35
CA GLU A 236 -35.42 -9.16 -0.31
C GLU A 236 -36.08 -8.13 0.62
N THR A 237 -35.32 -7.11 1.02
CA THR A 237 -35.81 -6.06 1.95
C THR A 237 -36.83 -5.15 1.28
N PHE A 238 -36.61 -4.77 0.02
CA PHE A 238 -37.50 -3.90 -0.76
C PHE A 238 -38.30 -4.72 -1.79
N ASN A 239 -38.90 -5.81 -1.35
CA ASN A 239 -39.79 -6.59 -2.20
C ASN A 239 -41.14 -5.89 -2.40
N MET A 240 -41.90 -6.32 -3.41
CA MET A 240 -43.21 -5.72 -3.75
C MET A 240 -44.23 -5.83 -2.61
N ASP A 241 -44.16 -6.89 -1.80
CA ASP A 241 -45.07 -7.09 -0.67
C ASP A 241 -44.81 -6.08 0.45
N PHE A 242 -43.55 -5.81 0.77
CA PHE A 242 -43.15 -4.77 1.73
C PHE A 242 -43.61 -3.38 1.27
N ILE A 243 -43.41 -3.06 -0.02
CA ILE A 243 -43.84 -1.77 -0.56
C ILE A 243 -45.37 -1.64 -0.55
N LYS A 244 -46.08 -2.72 -0.89
CA LYS A 244 -47.54 -2.76 -0.85
C LYS A 244 -48.06 -2.61 0.58
N GLU A 245 -47.50 -3.35 1.53
CA GLU A 245 -47.89 -3.28 2.94
C GLU A 245 -47.56 -1.92 3.55
N LEU A 246 -46.41 -1.33 3.21
CA LEU A 246 -46.07 0.04 3.62
C LEU A 246 -47.09 1.05 3.08
N ASN A 247 -47.47 0.95 1.80
CA ASN A 247 -48.47 1.82 1.19
C ASN A 247 -49.84 1.65 1.86
N GLU A 248 -50.30 0.40 2.03
CA GLU A 248 -51.59 0.10 2.66
C GLU A 248 -51.64 0.58 4.12
N GLN A 249 -50.59 0.36 4.91
CA GLN A 249 -50.53 0.85 6.29
C GLN A 249 -50.48 2.37 6.37
N TYR A 250 -49.68 3.01 5.50
CA TYR A 250 -49.56 4.46 5.49
C TYR A 250 -50.88 5.12 5.08
N LEU A 251 -51.51 4.65 4.00
CA LEU A 251 -52.83 5.13 3.56
C LEU A 251 -53.88 4.91 4.63
N LYS A 252 -53.94 3.72 5.24
CA LYS A 252 -54.89 3.42 6.32
C LYS A 252 -54.73 4.35 7.52
N ASN A 253 -53.49 4.56 7.98
CA ASN A 253 -53.21 5.45 9.11
C ASN A 253 -53.58 6.91 8.76
N PHE A 254 -53.26 7.35 7.55
CA PHE A 254 -53.59 8.69 7.08
C PHE A 254 -55.11 8.90 6.95
N THR A 255 -55.84 7.96 6.33
CA THR A 255 -57.31 7.96 6.27
C THR A 255 -57.94 8.01 7.66
N THR A 256 -57.37 7.28 8.63
CA THR A 256 -57.84 7.29 10.02
C THR A 256 -57.69 8.68 10.65
N ILE A 257 -56.50 9.29 10.53
CA ILE A 257 -56.23 10.64 11.05
C ILE A 257 -57.15 11.67 10.40
N VAL A 258 -57.36 11.60 9.09
CA VAL A 258 -58.27 12.48 8.35
C VAL A 258 -59.69 12.32 8.88
N ASN A 259 -60.23 11.11 8.95
CA ASN A 259 -61.60 10.87 9.38
C ASN A 259 -61.84 11.33 10.82
N ASP A 260 -60.89 11.06 11.73
CA ASP A 260 -60.97 11.50 13.12
C ASP A 260 -60.92 13.02 13.24
N THR A 261 -60.07 13.67 12.42
CA THR A 261 -59.95 15.12 12.36
C THR A 261 -61.23 15.76 11.81
N THR A 262 -61.76 15.24 10.71
CA THR A 262 -63.03 15.65 10.10
C THR A 262 -64.18 15.53 11.10
N ASN A 263 -64.31 14.37 11.77
CA ASN A 263 -65.34 14.14 12.78
C ASN A 263 -65.21 15.11 13.96
N SER A 264 -63.98 15.39 14.41
CA SER A 264 -63.70 16.35 15.47
C SER A 264 -64.11 17.78 15.07
N PHE A 265 -63.81 18.20 13.84
CA PHE A 265 -64.25 19.48 13.30
C PHE A 265 -65.78 19.58 13.17
N THR A 266 -66.45 18.51 12.71
CA THR A 266 -67.92 18.46 12.64
C THR A 266 -68.55 18.61 14.03
N LYS A 267 -68.06 17.84 15.02
CA LYS A 267 -68.53 17.96 16.41
C LYS A 267 -68.28 19.35 16.99
N LEU A 268 -67.10 19.92 16.75
CA LEU A 268 -66.78 21.27 17.22
C LEU A 268 -67.71 22.31 16.59
N THR A 269 -68.01 22.19 15.29
CA THR A 269 -68.96 23.05 14.60
C THR A 269 -70.37 22.94 15.18
N LEU A 270 -70.84 21.72 15.47
CA LEU A 270 -72.15 21.47 16.10
C LEU A 270 -72.22 22.10 17.50
N HIS A 271 -71.22 21.87 18.35
CA HIS A 271 -71.15 22.48 19.68
C HIS A 271 -71.08 24.01 19.61
N MET A 272 -70.39 24.57 18.61
CA MET A 272 -70.41 26.01 18.40
C MET A 272 -71.82 26.50 18.04
N GLN A 273 -72.51 25.84 17.10
CA GLN A 273 -73.89 26.20 16.74
C GLN A 273 -74.83 26.13 17.94
N GLU A 274 -74.71 25.09 18.77
CA GLU A 274 -75.48 24.92 20.00
C GLU A 274 -75.17 26.03 21.02
N ALA A 275 -73.90 26.32 21.28
CA ALA A 275 -73.50 27.40 22.18
C ALA A 275 -74.00 28.78 21.69
N SER A 276 -73.95 29.04 20.38
CA SER A 276 -74.51 30.25 19.77
C SER A 276 -76.03 30.34 19.97
N SER A 277 -76.74 29.23 19.85
CA SER A 277 -78.18 29.14 20.12
C SER A 277 -78.51 29.42 21.59
N GLN A 278 -77.77 28.81 22.52
CA GLN A 278 -77.93 29.02 23.96
C GLN A 278 -77.63 30.48 24.36
N LEU A 279 -76.59 31.09 23.78
CA LEU A 279 -76.26 32.50 24.00
C LEU A 279 -77.37 33.42 23.50
N ARG A 280 -77.98 33.13 22.34
CA ARG A 280 -79.14 33.88 21.83
C ARG A 280 -80.35 33.76 22.76
N GLN A 281 -80.67 32.56 23.22
CA GLN A 281 -81.75 32.37 24.19
C GLN A 281 -81.52 33.13 25.50
N THR A 282 -80.27 33.17 25.97
CA THR A 282 -79.88 33.95 27.15
C THR A 282 -80.04 35.45 26.90
N LEU A 283 -79.64 35.93 25.72
CA LEU A 283 -79.82 37.33 25.30
C LEU A 283 -81.30 37.71 25.28
N ASP A 284 -82.15 36.86 24.70
CA ASP A 284 -83.61 37.07 24.63
C ASP A 284 -84.23 37.18 26.04
N HIS A 285 -83.76 36.37 26.99
CA HIS A 285 -84.21 36.41 28.38
C HIS A 285 -83.77 37.68 29.14
N LEU A 286 -82.63 38.26 28.77
CA LEU A 286 -82.10 39.49 29.37
C LEU A 286 -82.76 40.77 28.81
N ASN A 287 -83.29 40.72 27.58
CA ASN A 287 -83.94 41.84 26.90
C ASN A 287 -85.20 42.38 27.63
N GLY A 288 -85.72 41.63 28.62
CA GLY A 288 -86.83 42.03 29.49
C GLY A 288 -86.44 42.79 30.76
N LYS A 289 -85.15 43.01 31.05
CA LYS A 289 -84.66 43.69 32.26
C LYS A 289 -83.91 44.98 31.90
N SER A 290 -84.52 46.13 32.22
CA SER A 290 -84.11 47.47 31.77
C SER A 290 -82.76 48.01 32.29
N GLU A 291 -82.02 47.27 33.13
CA GLU A 291 -80.79 47.77 33.81
C GLU A 291 -79.46 47.30 33.17
N SER A 292 -79.46 46.64 32.00
CA SER A 292 -78.24 45.97 31.48
C SER A 292 -77.94 46.21 30.00
N ILE A 293 -78.21 47.41 29.47
CA ILE A 293 -77.95 47.78 28.06
C ILE A 293 -76.50 47.48 27.65
N THR A 294 -75.51 47.80 28.49
CA THR A 294 -74.09 47.53 28.20
C THR A 294 -73.74 46.04 28.17
N ALA A 295 -74.47 45.19 28.90
CA ALA A 295 -74.26 43.74 28.88
C ALA A 295 -74.89 43.11 27.62
N LEU A 296 -76.04 43.63 27.17
CA LEU A 296 -76.70 43.22 25.93
C LEU A 296 -75.81 43.54 24.72
N GLU A 297 -75.28 44.77 24.62
CA GLU A 297 -74.37 45.16 23.53
C GLU A 297 -73.11 44.29 23.49
N ARG A 298 -72.50 44.00 24.64
CA ARG A 298 -71.33 43.12 24.73
C ARG A 298 -71.65 41.67 24.37
N MET A 299 -72.82 41.16 24.75
CA MET A 299 -73.26 39.82 24.37
C MET A 299 -73.56 39.71 22.88
N GLU A 300 -74.20 40.72 22.28
CA GLU A 300 -74.41 40.78 20.84
C GLU A 300 -73.09 40.79 20.07
N GLN A 301 -72.13 41.61 20.51
CA GLN A 301 -70.78 41.64 19.94
C GLN A 301 -70.07 40.28 20.08
N ASN A 302 -70.18 39.63 21.25
CA ASN A 302 -69.59 38.31 21.48
C ASN A 302 -70.25 37.23 20.60
N ILE A 303 -71.58 37.25 20.43
CA ILE A 303 -72.32 36.34 19.54
C ILE A 303 -71.93 36.58 18.07
N ALA A 304 -71.76 37.83 17.66
CA ALA A 304 -71.29 38.17 16.32
C ALA A 304 -69.87 37.65 16.07
N GLY A 305 -68.94 37.89 17.01
CA GLY A 305 -67.58 37.38 16.95
C GLY A 305 -67.52 35.85 16.97
N PHE A 306 -68.36 35.22 17.79
CA PHE A 306 -68.48 33.77 17.88
C PHE A 306 -69.00 33.14 16.58
N ASN A 307 -70.04 33.71 15.97
CA ASN A 307 -70.55 33.27 14.66
C ASN A 307 -69.52 33.46 13.54
N GLN A 308 -68.73 34.53 13.59
CA GLN A 308 -67.63 34.74 12.65
C GLN A 308 -66.54 33.66 12.81
N ASN A 309 -66.19 33.29 14.04
CA ASN A 309 -65.26 32.20 14.32
C ASN A 309 -65.79 30.85 13.82
N ALA A 310 -67.08 30.56 14.00
CA ALA A 310 -67.70 29.34 13.47
C ALA A 310 -67.64 29.29 11.93
N LYS A 311 -67.91 30.40 11.24
CA LYS A 311 -67.77 30.50 9.77
C LYS A 311 -66.32 30.33 9.32
N ASN A 312 -65.37 30.92 10.03
CA ASN A 312 -63.95 30.79 9.71
C ASN A 312 -63.46 29.34 9.89
N LEU A 313 -63.93 28.66 10.94
CA LEU A 313 -63.67 27.24 11.18
C LEU A 313 -64.26 26.38 10.06
N GLN A 314 -65.51 26.63 9.66
CA GLN A 314 -66.16 25.89 8.57
C GLN A 314 -65.40 26.05 7.23
N LYS A 315 -64.94 27.27 6.90
CA LYS A 315 -64.08 27.49 5.74
C LYS A 315 -62.73 26.79 5.86
N SER A 316 -62.18 26.68 7.06
CA SER A 316 -60.93 25.96 7.31
C SER A 316 -61.12 24.46 7.13
N MET A 317 -62.29 23.93 7.52
CA MET A 317 -62.69 22.56 7.30
C MET A 317 -62.85 22.23 5.81
N GLU A 318 -63.56 23.06 5.05
CA GLU A 318 -63.71 22.89 3.58
C GLU A 318 -62.36 22.90 2.85
N LYS A 319 -61.43 23.78 3.29
CA LYS A 319 -60.07 23.81 2.76
C LYS A 319 -59.25 22.59 3.15
N PHE A 320 -59.42 22.11 4.38
CA PHE A 320 -58.75 20.91 4.87
C PHE A 320 -59.19 19.68 4.05
N ASP A 321 -60.50 19.51 3.85
CA ASP A 321 -61.09 18.43 3.07
C ASP A 321 -60.55 18.39 1.63
N GLY A 322 -60.59 19.53 0.93
CA GLY A 322 -60.02 19.63 -0.42
C GLY A 322 -58.51 19.46 -0.48
N SER A 323 -57.78 19.87 0.57
CA SER A 323 -56.32 19.64 0.67
C SER A 323 -55.98 18.16 0.90
N VAL A 324 -56.85 17.44 1.61
CA VAL A 324 -56.68 16.00 1.87
C VAL A 324 -56.85 15.21 0.59
N ASP A 325 -57.89 15.47 -0.21
CA ASP A 325 -58.12 14.79 -1.49
C ASP A 325 -56.94 14.96 -2.44
N TYR A 326 -56.44 16.18 -2.58
CA TYR A 326 -55.25 16.45 -3.39
C TYR A 326 -54.00 15.73 -2.85
N THR A 327 -53.88 15.62 -1.53
CA THR A 327 -52.75 14.93 -0.89
C THR A 327 -52.82 13.41 -1.12
N PHE A 328 -54.02 12.82 -1.09
CA PHE A 328 -54.23 11.41 -1.43
C PHE A 328 -53.83 11.10 -2.87
N GLU A 329 -54.32 11.89 -3.83
CA GLU A 329 -54.02 11.68 -5.26
C GLU A 329 -52.52 11.83 -5.53
N LYS A 330 -51.87 12.82 -4.89
CA LYS A 330 -50.43 13.02 -5.02
C LYS A 330 -49.61 11.89 -4.40
N ILE A 331 -49.99 11.41 -3.22
CA ILE A 331 -49.29 10.31 -2.53
C ILE A 331 -49.40 9.03 -3.35
N ASP A 332 -50.60 8.71 -3.85
CA ASP A 332 -50.82 7.51 -4.69
C ASP A 332 -49.98 7.54 -5.96
N LYS A 333 -49.92 8.71 -6.63
CA LYS A 333 -49.08 8.89 -7.82
C LYS A 333 -47.59 8.72 -7.53
N GLU A 334 -47.07 9.40 -6.52
CA GLU A 334 -45.63 9.35 -6.17
C GLU A 334 -45.23 7.94 -5.69
N LEU A 335 -46.11 7.24 -4.96
CA LEU A 335 -45.90 5.83 -4.58
C LEU A 335 -45.93 4.91 -5.80
N GLY A 336 -46.85 5.11 -6.74
CA GLY A 336 -46.90 4.37 -8.01
C GLY A 336 -45.60 4.51 -8.80
N GLU A 337 -45.08 5.74 -8.93
CA GLU A 337 -43.81 6.00 -9.61
C GLU A 337 -42.61 5.38 -8.87
N ALA A 338 -42.62 5.39 -7.54
CA ALA A 338 -41.58 4.75 -6.73
C ALA A 338 -41.59 3.21 -6.89
N VAL A 339 -42.78 2.60 -6.90
CA VAL A 339 -42.98 1.17 -7.15
C VAL A 339 -42.45 0.78 -8.53
N GLU A 340 -42.76 1.56 -9.57
CA GLU A 340 -42.30 1.28 -10.94
C GLU A 340 -40.77 1.37 -11.07
N LYS A 341 -40.16 2.39 -10.45
CA LYS A 341 -38.70 2.54 -10.41
C LYS A 341 -38.02 1.40 -9.66
N LEU A 342 -38.60 0.96 -8.53
CA LEU A 342 -38.11 -0.19 -7.76
C LEU A 342 -38.25 -1.50 -8.53
N ALA A 343 -39.37 -1.71 -9.24
CA ALA A 343 -39.57 -2.87 -10.11
C ALA A 343 -38.52 -2.91 -11.23
N THR A 344 -38.27 -1.77 -11.87
CA THR A 344 -37.27 -1.62 -12.93
C THR A 344 -35.85 -1.90 -12.40
N PHE A 345 -35.52 -1.36 -11.23
CA PHE A 345 -34.25 -1.60 -10.56
C PHE A 345 -34.06 -3.10 -10.25
N ALA A 346 -35.06 -3.76 -9.67
CA ALA A 346 -35.03 -5.18 -9.37
C ALA A 346 -34.84 -6.05 -10.63
N HIS A 347 -35.48 -5.67 -11.75
CA HIS A 347 -35.33 -6.35 -13.03
C HIS A 347 -33.92 -6.17 -13.63
N LEU A 348 -33.38 -4.95 -13.62
CA LEU A 348 -32.01 -4.65 -14.09
C LEU A 348 -30.97 -5.46 -13.30
N VAL A 349 -31.11 -5.48 -11.98
CA VAL A 349 -30.30 -6.26 -11.05
C VAL A 349 -30.36 -7.76 -11.38
N SER A 350 -31.56 -8.32 -11.56
CA SER A 350 -31.72 -9.75 -11.85
C SER A 350 -31.02 -10.13 -13.15
N ARG A 351 -31.16 -9.29 -14.17
CA ARG A 351 -30.49 -9.48 -15.47
C ARG A 351 -28.97 -9.41 -15.35
N GLN A 352 -28.44 -8.52 -14.51
CA GLN A 352 -27.01 -8.39 -14.30
C GLN A 352 -26.42 -9.62 -13.59
N ASN A 353 -27.12 -10.16 -12.59
CA ASN A 353 -26.72 -11.39 -11.90
C ASN A 353 -26.70 -12.62 -12.84
N GLU A 354 -27.69 -12.77 -13.72
CA GLU A 354 -27.70 -13.86 -14.72
C GLU A 354 -26.51 -13.79 -15.68
N LEU A 355 -26.14 -12.58 -16.13
CA LEU A 355 -24.99 -12.38 -17.02
C LEU A 355 -23.67 -12.74 -16.33
N ILE A 356 -23.52 -12.40 -15.05
CA ILE A 356 -22.33 -12.75 -14.26
C ILE A 356 -22.23 -14.27 -14.08
N LEU A 357 -23.32 -14.95 -13.71
CA LEU A 357 -23.35 -16.41 -13.60
C LEU A 357 -23.00 -17.12 -14.91
N LYS A 358 -23.49 -16.59 -16.04
CA LYS A 358 -23.17 -17.09 -17.37
C LYS A 358 -21.70 -16.91 -17.73
N ASN A 359 -21.09 -15.78 -17.35
CA ASN A 359 -19.67 -15.53 -17.55
C ASN A 359 -18.78 -16.41 -16.66
N ILE A 360 -19.15 -16.62 -15.39
CA ILE A 360 -18.42 -17.51 -14.48
C ILE A 360 -18.45 -18.97 -14.98
N THR A 361 -19.59 -19.43 -15.50
CA THR A 361 -19.74 -20.79 -16.03
C THR A 361 -18.98 -21.00 -17.34
N THR A 362 -18.89 -19.99 -18.20
CA THR A 362 -18.07 -20.03 -19.42
C THR A 362 -16.57 -20.01 -19.12
N VAL A 363 -16.11 -19.20 -18.16
CA VAL A 363 -14.69 -19.18 -17.74
C VAL A 363 -14.26 -20.54 -17.16
N LYS A 364 -15.14 -21.21 -16.39
CA LYS A 364 -14.87 -22.56 -15.88
C LYS A 364 -14.74 -23.62 -16.98
N HIS A 365 -15.45 -23.47 -18.10
CA HIS A 365 -15.37 -24.41 -19.23
C HIS A 365 -14.16 -24.16 -20.14
N SER A 366 -13.56 -22.98 -20.11
CA SER A 366 -12.33 -22.66 -20.84
C SER A 366 -11.03 -23.03 -20.09
N GLU A 367 -11.11 -23.45 -18.83
CA GLU A 367 -9.97 -23.88 -18.01
C GLU A 367 -9.85 -25.42 -17.87
N VAL A 368 -10.66 -26.21 -18.60
CA VAL A 368 -10.57 -27.69 -18.66
C VAL A 368 -9.87 -28.16 -19.93
#